data_AF-A0A9D9UHQ0-F1
#
_entry.id   AF-A0A9D9UHQ0-F1
#
_cell.length_a   1.000
_cell.length_b   1.000
_cell.length_c   1.000
_cell.angle_alpha   90.00
_cell.angle_beta   90.00
_cell.angle_gamma   90.00
#
_symmetry.space_group_name_H-M   'P 1'
#
loop_
_entity.id
_entity.type
_entity.pdbx_description
1 polymer ?
#
loop_
_entity_poly.entity_id
_entity_poly.type
_entity_poly.pdbx_seq_one_letter_code
_entity_poly.pdbx_strand_id
1 'polypeptide(L)'
;MKILTEQEVTGYIREILGKLKCCVLDFTDFDSFPTKGKGHTLYIDTSTDPNELWRWDCTLQDYVQIGGGGGGGAQVNSDWNSVSGVSQILNKPTVPVITQVNGVTIPAASFSLVSGLYEATYSNVAILTTSSVSITPKNSTIAIVTAAVFQPETTVSLGAVKMYCTNLPSGDFDVNILIIS
;
A
#
# COMPACT_ATOMS: atom_id res chain seq x y z
N MET A 1 58.72 42.69 -22.99
CA MET A 1 57.30 42.42 -22.70
C MET A 1 56.55 42.50 -24.02
N LYS A 2 56.00 41.39 -24.53
CA LYS A 2 55.20 41.41 -25.77
C LYS A 2 53.80 41.91 -25.40
N ILE A 3 53.36 43.00 -26.04
CA ILE A 3 51.96 43.45 -25.96
C ILE A 3 51.20 42.68 -27.04
N LEU A 4 50.12 42.02 -26.66
CA LEU A 4 49.28 41.28 -27.58
C LEU A 4 48.29 42.23 -28.27
N THR A 5 47.99 41.95 -29.53
CA THR A 5 46.89 42.58 -30.26
C THR A 5 45.53 42.04 -29.78
N GLU A 6 44.45 42.80 -29.96
CA GLU A 6 43.09 42.36 -29.60
C GLU A 6 42.69 41.04 -30.29
N GLN A 7 43.16 40.84 -31.52
CA GLN A 7 42.93 39.62 -32.28
C GLN A 7 43.64 38.41 -31.67
N GLU A 8 44.89 38.57 -31.21
CA GLU A 8 45.64 37.52 -30.50
C GLU A 8 44.97 37.18 -29.16
N VAL A 9 44.55 38.19 -28.38
CA VAL A 9 43.84 37.99 -27.10
C VAL A 9 42.54 37.21 -27.32
N THR A 10 41.75 37.60 -28.32
CA THR A 10 40.49 36.92 -28.67
C THR A 10 40.72 35.47 -29.11
N GLY A 11 41.79 35.23 -29.88
CA GLY A 11 42.19 33.89 -30.30
C GLY A 11 42.51 32.98 -29.11
N TYR A 12 43.31 33.46 -28.16
CA TYR A 12 43.67 32.70 -26.96
C TYR A 12 42.47 32.43 -26.05
N ILE A 13 41.55 33.39 -25.88
CA ILE A 13 40.32 33.18 -25.12
C ILE A 13 39.48 32.07 -25.75
N ARG A 14 39.31 32.07 -27.08
CA ARG A 14 38.56 31.01 -27.79
C ARG A 14 39.22 29.64 -27.62
N GLU A 15 40.54 29.57 -27.69
CA GLU A 15 41.29 28.31 -27.48
C GLU A 15 41.10 27.76 -26.06
N ILE A 16 41.18 28.63 -25.05
CA ILE A 16 40.99 28.25 -23.64
C ILE A 16 39.55 27.76 -23.41
N LEU A 17 38.55 28.49 -23.92
CA LEU A 17 37.14 28.09 -23.82
C LEU A 17 36.86 26.77 -24.54
N GLY A 18 37.51 26.50 -25.68
CA GLY A 18 37.40 25.23 -26.39
C GLY A 18 38.04 24.03 -25.66
N LYS A 19 39.02 24.29 -24.78
CA LYS A 19 39.68 23.27 -23.95
C LYS A 19 38.91 22.95 -22.67
N LEU A 20 38.12 23.89 -22.15
CA LEU A 20 37.30 23.66 -20.97
C LEU A 20 36.16 22.70 -21.29
N LYS A 21 36.17 21.53 -20.65
CA LYS A 21 35.16 20.49 -20.87
C LYS A 21 33.87 20.75 -20.11
N CYS A 22 33.88 21.56 -19.05
CA CYS A 22 32.68 21.99 -18.35
C CYS A 22 32.63 23.51 -18.31
N CYS A 23 31.47 24.09 -18.58
CA CYS A 23 31.20 25.50 -18.32
C CYS A 23 29.90 25.67 -17.51
N VAL A 24 29.84 26.74 -16.73
CA VAL A 24 28.66 27.14 -15.97
C VAL A 24 28.19 28.48 -16.55
N LEU A 25 26.91 28.56 -16.89
CA LEU A 25 26.29 29.75 -17.48
C LEU A 25 25.06 30.14 -16.67
N ASP A 26 24.97 31.42 -16.31
CA ASP A 26 23.89 31.95 -15.49
C ASP A 26 22.91 32.75 -16.35
N PHE A 27 21.61 32.57 -16.09
CA PHE A 27 20.53 33.31 -16.75
C PHE A 27 19.54 33.83 -15.71
N THR A 28 18.78 34.86 -16.08
CA THR A 28 17.79 35.49 -15.20
C THR A 28 16.57 34.63 -14.91
N ASP A 29 16.26 33.69 -15.82
CA ASP A 29 15.19 32.70 -15.71
C ASP A 29 15.47 31.54 -16.69
N PHE A 30 14.75 30.42 -16.51
CA PHE A 30 14.79 29.26 -17.40
C PHE A 30 14.41 29.58 -18.86
N ASP A 31 13.43 30.47 -19.07
CA ASP A 31 12.96 30.84 -20.41
C ASP A 31 14.05 31.56 -21.24
N SER A 32 15.03 32.15 -20.56
CA SER A 32 16.20 32.80 -21.15
C SER A 32 17.29 31.81 -21.58
N PHE A 33 17.16 30.51 -21.26
CA PHE A 33 18.12 29.51 -21.70
C PHE A 33 18.09 29.38 -23.24
N PRO A 34 19.22 29.02 -23.88
CA PRO A 34 19.24 28.71 -25.31
C PRO A 34 18.22 27.62 -25.67
N THR A 35 17.53 27.76 -26.80
CA THR A 35 16.55 26.74 -27.27
C THR A 35 17.16 25.34 -27.42
N LYS A 36 18.48 25.28 -27.66
CA LYS A 36 19.27 24.05 -27.61
C LYS A 36 20.48 24.26 -26.73
N GLY A 37 20.54 23.54 -25.61
CA GLY A 37 21.69 23.56 -24.72
C GLY A 37 22.92 22.88 -25.32
N LYS A 38 24.04 23.02 -24.62
CA LYS A 38 25.33 22.44 -24.99
C LYS A 38 25.67 21.32 -24.02
N GLY A 39 26.16 20.21 -24.57
CA GLY A 39 26.70 19.12 -23.76
C GLY A 39 27.81 19.62 -22.84
N HIS A 40 27.85 19.09 -21.62
CA HIS A 40 28.81 19.47 -20.57
C HIS A 40 28.70 20.92 -20.06
N THR A 41 27.57 21.59 -20.31
CA THR A 41 27.26 22.88 -19.70
C THR A 41 26.27 22.72 -18.56
N LEU A 42 26.55 23.37 -17.43
CA LEU A 42 25.60 23.60 -16.35
C LEU A 42 24.97 24.98 -16.55
N TYR A 43 23.66 25.04 -16.40
CA TYR A 43 22.85 26.25 -16.56
C TYR A 43 22.24 26.59 -15.20
N ILE A 44 22.42 27.81 -14.75
CA ILE A 44 21.89 28.29 -13.47
C ILE A 44 20.75 29.26 -13.75
N ASP A 45 19.57 28.96 -13.22
CA ASP A 45 18.48 29.92 -13.12
C ASP A 45 18.69 30.76 -11.86
N THR A 46 18.85 32.07 -12.07
CA THR A 46 19.10 33.07 -11.01
C THR A 46 17.85 33.91 -10.67
N SER A 47 16.66 33.46 -11.10
CA SER A 47 15.37 34.09 -10.78
C SER A 47 15.08 34.09 -9.27
N THR A 48 13.89 34.57 -8.88
CA THR A 48 13.49 34.75 -7.48
C THR A 48 13.46 33.48 -6.63
N ASP A 49 13.55 32.30 -7.24
CA ASP A 49 13.82 31.01 -6.59
C ASP A 49 15.27 30.59 -6.87
N PRO A 50 16.27 31.24 -6.25
CA PRO A 50 17.61 31.26 -6.80
C PRO A 50 18.28 29.90 -6.61
N ASN A 51 18.95 29.44 -7.67
CA ASN A 51 19.81 28.26 -7.75
C ASN A 51 19.14 26.96 -8.20
N GLU A 52 18.18 27.03 -9.13
CA GLU A 52 17.89 25.85 -9.93
C GLU A 52 19.06 25.58 -10.88
N LEU A 53 19.69 24.42 -10.71
CA LEU A 53 20.82 23.97 -11.51
C LEU A 53 20.29 23.00 -12.55
N TRP A 54 20.55 23.28 -13.81
CA TRP A 54 20.11 22.48 -14.93
C TRP A 54 21.32 21.97 -15.72
N ARG A 55 21.17 20.80 -16.35
CA ARG A 55 22.12 20.31 -17.36
C ARG A 55 21.39 20.09 -18.67
N TRP A 56 22.09 20.29 -19.77
CA TRP A 56 21.57 19.86 -21.07
C TRP A 56 21.75 18.35 -21.24
N ASP A 57 20.65 17.62 -21.45
CA ASP A 57 20.69 16.23 -21.88
C ASP A 57 20.78 16.17 -23.42
N CYS A 58 21.93 15.78 -23.93
CA CYS A 58 22.16 15.67 -25.37
C CYS A 58 21.39 14.53 -26.04
N THR A 59 20.91 13.55 -25.28
CA THR A 59 20.13 12.41 -25.77
C THR A 59 18.66 12.79 -25.89
N LEU A 60 18.10 13.35 -24.81
CA LEU A 60 16.71 13.78 -24.78
C LEU A 60 16.49 15.10 -25.52
N GLN A 61 17.57 15.85 -25.80
CA GLN A 61 17.54 17.21 -26.33
C GLN A 61 16.68 18.14 -25.47
N ASP A 62 16.85 18.04 -24.15
CA ASP A 62 16.07 18.78 -23.17
C ASP A 62 16.93 19.19 -21.97
N TYR A 63 16.47 20.20 -21.23
CA TYR A 63 17.07 20.61 -19.97
C TYR A 63 16.56 19.73 -18.83
N VAL A 64 17.49 19.15 -18.08
CA VAL A 64 17.18 18.31 -16.91
C VAL A 64 17.63 19.06 -15.65
N GLN A 65 16.70 19.28 -14.73
CA GLN A 65 16.99 19.87 -13.42
C GLN A 65 17.81 18.89 -12.57
N ILE A 66 18.89 19.37 -11.96
CA ILE A 66 19.85 18.61 -11.13
C ILE A 66 19.93 19.17 -9.70
N GLY A 67 19.40 20.38 -9.48
CA GLY A 67 19.20 20.98 -8.16
C GLY A 67 18.16 22.10 -8.26
N GLY A 68 17.47 22.40 -7.17
CA GLY A 68 16.27 23.25 -7.17
C GLY A 68 15.01 22.40 -6.96
N GLY A 69 14.10 22.87 -6.11
CA GLY A 69 12.97 22.11 -5.56
C GLY A 69 11.81 21.86 -6.54
N GLY A 70 12.10 21.46 -7.77
CA GLY A 70 11.08 21.20 -8.80
C GLY A 70 10.69 19.72 -8.89
N GLY A 71 9.47 19.40 -8.47
CA GLY A 71 8.68 18.34 -9.10
C GLY A 71 8.51 17.00 -8.36
N GLY A 72 9.14 16.78 -7.21
CA GLY A 72 8.70 15.74 -6.30
C GLY A 72 7.43 16.22 -5.61
N GLY A 73 6.24 15.85 -6.10
CA GLY A 73 4.99 16.17 -5.40
C GLY A 73 5.13 15.88 -3.90
N ALA A 74 4.56 16.75 -3.06
CA ALA A 74 4.75 16.67 -1.60
C ALA A 74 4.64 15.21 -1.14
N GLN A 75 5.67 14.69 -0.47
CA GLN A 75 5.62 13.34 0.07
C GLN A 75 4.49 13.33 1.10
N VAL A 76 3.40 12.66 0.77
CA VAL A 76 2.29 12.45 1.68
C VAL A 76 2.43 11.07 2.32
N ASN A 77 1.98 10.93 3.56
CA ASN A 77 1.83 9.61 4.15
C ASN A 77 0.78 8.83 3.38
N SER A 78 1.10 7.60 2.98
CA SER A 78 0.13 6.72 2.35
C SER A 78 -0.95 6.33 3.34
N ASP A 79 -2.20 6.42 2.93
CA ASP A 79 -3.36 6.00 3.72
C ASP A 79 -3.95 4.74 3.09
N TRP A 80 -4.19 3.72 3.92
CA TRP A 80 -4.81 2.47 3.51
C TRP A 80 -6.21 2.66 2.90
N ASN A 81 -6.97 3.63 3.43
CA ASN A 81 -8.32 3.94 3.00
C ASN A 81 -8.35 4.86 1.78
N SER A 82 -7.21 5.36 1.31
CA SER A 82 -7.15 6.17 0.09
C SER A 82 -7.55 5.35 -1.14
N VAL A 83 -8.43 5.94 -1.95
CA VAL A 83 -8.95 5.35 -3.19
C VAL A 83 -8.45 6.07 -4.44
N SER A 84 -7.70 7.17 -4.27
CA SER A 84 -7.20 8.00 -5.37
C SER A 84 -6.07 8.92 -4.91
N GLY A 85 -5.24 9.39 -5.85
CA GLY A 85 -4.23 10.41 -5.60
C GLY A 85 -2.91 9.88 -5.05
N VAL A 86 -2.02 10.79 -4.66
CA VAL A 86 -0.62 10.48 -4.29
C VAL A 86 -0.47 9.63 -3.02
N SER A 87 -1.51 9.53 -2.17
CA SER A 87 -1.51 8.68 -0.97
C SER A 87 -2.04 7.27 -1.22
N GLN A 88 -2.52 6.95 -2.44
CA GLN A 88 -3.13 5.67 -2.76
C GLN A 88 -2.09 4.55 -2.88
N ILE A 89 -2.34 3.44 -2.18
CA ILE A 89 -1.59 2.19 -2.35
C ILE A 89 -2.32 1.34 -3.39
N LEU A 90 -1.75 1.21 -4.59
CA LEU A 90 -2.36 0.44 -5.68
C LEU A 90 -2.39 -1.07 -5.44
N ASN A 91 -1.33 -1.61 -4.83
CA ASN A 91 -1.24 -3.04 -4.49
C ASN A 91 -1.58 -3.25 -3.01
N LYS A 92 -2.81 -2.92 -2.62
CA LYS A 92 -3.26 -3.15 -1.25
C LYS A 92 -3.90 -4.54 -1.11
N PRO A 93 -3.51 -5.37 -0.13
CA PRO A 93 -4.21 -6.61 0.16
C PRO A 93 -5.62 -6.33 0.69
N THR A 94 -6.55 -7.23 0.43
CA THR A 94 -7.89 -7.18 1.00
C THR A 94 -7.81 -7.45 2.50
N VAL A 95 -8.40 -6.58 3.31
CA VAL A 95 -8.55 -6.81 4.75
C VAL A 95 -9.81 -7.65 4.97
N PRO A 96 -9.73 -8.83 5.60
CA PRO A 96 -10.90 -9.65 5.90
C PRO A 96 -11.92 -8.89 6.76
N VAL A 97 -13.19 -9.12 6.50
CA VAL A 97 -14.27 -8.58 7.33
C VAL A 97 -14.47 -9.52 8.51
N ILE A 98 -14.50 -8.94 9.72
CA ILE A 98 -14.67 -9.69 10.96
C ILE A 98 -16.03 -9.35 11.56
N THR A 99 -16.87 -10.37 11.73
CA THR A 99 -18.15 -10.26 12.45
C THR A 99 -18.09 -11.09 13.72
N GLN A 100 -18.27 -10.44 14.87
CA GLN A 100 -18.37 -11.13 16.16
C GLN A 100 -19.82 -11.14 16.63
N VAL A 101 -20.32 -12.33 16.99
CA VAL A 101 -21.64 -12.51 17.60
C VAL A 101 -21.45 -13.11 18.99
N ASN A 102 -21.78 -12.34 20.02
CA ASN A 102 -21.51 -12.71 21.41
C ASN A 102 -22.73 -13.31 22.08
N GLY A 103 -22.51 -14.32 22.93
CA GLY A 103 -23.55 -14.90 23.78
C GLY A 103 -24.68 -15.59 23.00
N VAL A 104 -24.34 -16.25 21.91
CA VAL A 104 -25.29 -17.08 21.17
C VAL A 104 -25.60 -18.33 21.98
N THR A 105 -26.87 -18.53 22.35
CA THR A 105 -27.33 -19.79 22.93
C THR A 105 -27.63 -20.78 21.82
N ILE A 106 -26.98 -21.94 21.88
CA ILE A 106 -27.24 -23.08 20.98
C ILE A 106 -28.14 -24.07 21.74
N PRO A 107 -29.37 -24.30 21.26
CA PRO A 107 -30.27 -25.23 21.92
C PRO A 107 -29.81 -26.68 21.75
N ALA A 108 -29.80 -27.48 22.81
CA ALA A 108 -29.52 -28.92 22.71
C ALA A 108 -30.50 -29.62 21.76
N ALA A 109 -31.76 -29.17 21.76
CA ALA A 109 -32.81 -29.68 20.89
C ALA A 109 -32.58 -29.43 19.38
N SER A 110 -31.62 -28.56 19.00
CA SER A 110 -31.28 -28.32 17.60
C SER A 110 -30.39 -29.41 16.99
N PHE A 111 -29.84 -30.30 17.82
CA PHE A 111 -28.97 -31.38 17.39
C PHE A 111 -29.78 -32.58 16.91
N SER A 112 -29.41 -33.10 15.74
CA SER A 112 -30.00 -34.33 15.18
C SER A 112 -28.89 -35.34 14.88
N LEU A 113 -29.16 -36.63 15.14
CA LEU A 113 -28.21 -37.70 14.82
C LEU A 113 -28.21 -37.96 13.31
N VAL A 114 -27.07 -37.73 12.67
CA VAL A 114 -26.85 -37.96 11.23
C VAL A 114 -25.58 -38.79 11.09
N SER A 115 -25.70 -39.99 10.52
CA SER A 115 -24.55 -40.85 10.22
C SER A 115 -23.58 -41.09 11.39
N GLY A 116 -24.08 -41.15 12.62
CA GLY A 116 -23.28 -41.43 13.82
C GLY A 116 -22.74 -40.21 14.56
N LEU A 117 -23.01 -38.98 14.10
CA LEU A 117 -22.71 -37.74 14.81
C LEU A 117 -23.97 -36.92 15.02
N TYR A 118 -24.04 -36.20 16.14
CA TYR A 118 -25.05 -35.18 16.36
C TYR A 118 -24.62 -33.89 15.67
N GLU A 119 -25.46 -33.41 14.76
CA GLU A 119 -25.23 -32.21 13.95
C GLU A 119 -26.20 -31.09 14.34
N ALA A 120 -25.70 -29.85 14.43
CA ALA A 120 -26.54 -28.66 14.56
C ALA A 120 -26.02 -27.54 13.65
N THR A 121 -26.93 -26.70 13.16
CA THR A 121 -26.61 -25.58 12.28
C THR A 121 -26.86 -24.26 13.00
N TYR A 122 -25.85 -23.39 13.00
CA TYR A 122 -26.01 -21.99 13.32
C TYR A 122 -26.08 -21.18 12.02
N SER A 123 -27.10 -20.32 11.91
CA SER A 123 -27.33 -19.49 10.72
C SER A 123 -27.01 -18.03 10.99
N ASN A 124 -26.26 -17.40 10.09
CA ASN A 124 -26.00 -15.97 10.10
C ASN A 124 -25.66 -15.49 8.68
N VAL A 125 -26.30 -14.41 8.24
CA VAL A 125 -26.13 -13.85 6.88
C VAL A 125 -24.70 -13.40 6.57
N ALA A 126 -23.89 -13.09 7.60
CA ALA A 126 -22.48 -12.72 7.41
C ALA A 126 -21.58 -13.91 7.03
N ILE A 127 -22.06 -15.15 7.14
CA ILE A 127 -21.30 -16.34 6.76
C ILE A 127 -21.35 -16.51 5.24
N LEU A 128 -20.20 -16.41 4.58
CA LEU A 128 -20.02 -16.70 3.15
C LEU A 128 -19.44 -18.10 2.97
N THR A 129 -19.47 -18.63 1.75
CA THR A 129 -18.85 -19.93 1.43
C THR A 129 -17.33 -19.94 1.61
N THR A 130 -16.70 -18.76 1.61
CA THR A 130 -15.26 -18.57 1.86
C THR A 130 -14.96 -18.23 3.31
N SER A 131 -15.97 -18.15 4.19
CA SER A 131 -15.76 -17.74 5.56
C SER A 131 -15.05 -18.81 6.39
N SER A 132 -14.20 -18.36 7.29
CA SER A 132 -13.72 -19.15 8.43
C SER A 132 -14.57 -18.80 9.65
N VAL A 133 -15.15 -19.80 10.31
CA VAL A 133 -15.99 -19.60 11.51
C VAL A 133 -15.34 -20.28 12.70
N SER A 134 -15.14 -19.52 13.77
CA SER A 134 -14.67 -20.03 15.06
C SER A 134 -15.78 -19.92 16.10
N ILE A 135 -16.00 -20.99 16.83
CA ILE A 135 -17.06 -21.11 17.83
C ILE A 135 -16.41 -21.39 19.17
N THR A 136 -16.55 -20.45 20.10
CA THR A 136 -15.88 -20.49 21.40
C THR A 136 -16.94 -20.60 22.50
N PRO A 137 -17.05 -21.76 23.18
CA PRO A 137 -17.93 -21.92 24.33
C PRO A 137 -17.65 -20.93 25.45
N LYS A 138 -18.70 -20.49 26.15
CA LYS A 138 -18.54 -19.80 27.42
C LYS A 138 -18.10 -20.78 28.50
N ASN A 139 -17.24 -20.32 29.41
CA ASN A 139 -16.78 -21.11 30.56
C ASN A 139 -17.96 -21.59 31.45
N SER A 140 -19.05 -20.84 31.53
CA SER A 140 -20.23 -21.22 32.32
C SER A 140 -20.95 -22.46 31.79
N THR A 141 -20.80 -22.79 30.51
CA THR A 141 -21.47 -23.93 29.85
C THR A 141 -20.46 -24.99 29.37
N ILE A 142 -19.19 -24.89 29.79
CA ILE A 142 -18.11 -25.76 29.30
C ILE A 142 -18.36 -27.24 29.62
N ALA A 143 -18.97 -27.55 30.77
CA ALA A 143 -19.26 -28.93 31.17
C ALA A 143 -20.17 -29.65 30.16
N ILE A 144 -21.14 -28.92 29.57
CA ILE A 144 -22.03 -29.45 28.53
C ILE A 144 -21.22 -29.75 27.27
N VAL A 145 -20.38 -28.81 26.84
CA VAL A 145 -19.58 -28.93 25.61
C VAL A 145 -18.54 -30.06 25.73
N THR A 146 -17.85 -30.16 26.87
CA THR A 146 -16.88 -31.23 27.10
C THR A 146 -17.55 -32.61 27.13
N ALA A 147 -18.74 -32.74 27.72
CA ALA A 147 -19.48 -34.00 27.74
C ALA A 147 -20.03 -34.41 26.36
N ALA A 148 -20.40 -33.44 25.52
CA ALA A 148 -20.88 -33.67 24.16
C ALA A 148 -19.79 -34.23 23.22
N VAL A 149 -18.50 -34.00 23.54
CA VAL A 149 -17.35 -34.40 22.71
C VAL A 149 -17.47 -33.84 21.29
N PHE A 150 -17.32 -32.51 21.18
CA PHE A 150 -17.35 -31.81 19.90
C PHE A 150 -16.18 -32.22 19.01
N GLN A 151 -16.47 -32.38 17.72
CA GLN A 151 -15.47 -32.64 16.70
C GLN A 151 -14.75 -31.33 16.33
N PRO A 152 -13.47 -31.40 15.91
CA PRO A 152 -12.68 -30.20 15.63
C PRO A 152 -13.09 -29.48 14.35
N GLU A 153 -13.68 -30.19 13.38
CA GLU A 153 -14.10 -29.62 12.10
C GLU A 153 -15.54 -29.06 12.18
N THR A 154 -15.74 -27.92 11.54
CA THR A 154 -17.08 -27.37 11.24
C THR A 154 -17.23 -27.24 9.74
N THR A 155 -18.46 -27.37 9.23
CA THR A 155 -18.73 -27.24 7.79
C THR A 155 -19.42 -25.92 7.53
N VAL A 156 -18.80 -25.08 6.71
CA VAL A 156 -19.33 -23.76 6.33
C VAL A 156 -20.08 -23.86 5.00
N SER A 157 -21.21 -23.18 4.95
CA SER A 157 -22.02 -22.97 3.75
C SER A 157 -22.56 -21.54 3.75
N LEU A 158 -23.08 -21.06 2.62
CA LEU A 158 -23.63 -19.70 2.56
C LEU A 158 -24.72 -19.52 3.63
N GLY A 159 -24.52 -18.57 4.53
CA GLY A 159 -25.43 -18.22 5.61
C GLY A 159 -25.40 -19.15 6.82
N ALA A 160 -24.54 -20.17 6.86
CA ALA A 160 -24.60 -21.18 7.93
C ALA A 160 -23.26 -21.90 8.21
N VAL A 161 -23.06 -22.25 9.48
CA VAL A 161 -22.00 -23.16 9.94
C VAL A 161 -22.63 -24.35 10.65
N LYS A 162 -22.13 -25.54 10.37
CA LYS A 162 -22.54 -26.79 11.02
C LYS A 162 -21.50 -27.26 12.02
N MET A 163 -21.97 -27.63 13.20
CA MET A 163 -21.20 -28.20 14.31
C MET A 163 -21.51 -29.68 14.46
N TYR A 164 -20.54 -30.44 14.96
CA TYR A 164 -20.62 -31.89 15.10
C TYR A 164 -20.16 -32.32 16.50
N CYS A 165 -20.86 -33.27 17.10
CA CYS A 165 -20.46 -33.86 18.39
C CYS A 165 -20.88 -35.34 18.47
N THR A 166 -20.21 -36.12 19.31
CA THR A 166 -20.47 -37.58 19.41
C THR A 166 -21.65 -37.88 20.32
N ASN A 167 -21.82 -37.09 21.39
CA ASN A 167 -22.92 -37.24 22.34
C ASN A 167 -23.85 -36.03 22.23
N LEU A 168 -25.15 -36.26 22.33
CA LEU A 168 -26.12 -35.18 22.38
C LEU A 168 -25.81 -34.26 23.58
N PRO A 169 -25.73 -32.93 23.40
CA PRO A 169 -25.57 -32.01 24.52
C PRO A 169 -26.70 -32.20 25.55
N SER A 170 -26.34 -32.26 26.83
CA SER A 170 -27.29 -32.49 27.93
C SER A 170 -28.18 -31.29 28.26
N GLY A 171 -27.91 -30.13 27.65
CA GLY A 171 -28.67 -28.90 27.80
C GLY A 171 -28.15 -27.81 26.86
N ASP A 172 -28.83 -26.68 26.84
CA ASP A 172 -28.45 -25.53 26.03
C ASP A 172 -27.11 -24.96 26.50
N PHE A 173 -26.31 -24.44 25.57
CA PHE A 173 -25.01 -23.87 25.90
C PHE A 173 -24.76 -22.57 25.15
N ASP A 174 -23.93 -21.71 25.72
CA ASP A 174 -23.62 -20.40 25.17
C ASP A 174 -22.26 -20.42 24.49
N VAL A 175 -22.16 -19.72 23.36
CA VAL A 175 -20.92 -19.54 22.60
C VAL A 175 -20.73 -18.07 22.18
N ASN A 176 -19.49 -17.69 21.93
CA ASN A 176 -19.16 -16.55 21.09
C ASN A 176 -18.76 -17.08 19.71
N ILE A 177 -19.22 -16.41 18.65
CA ILE A 177 -18.97 -16.81 17.26
C ILE A 177 -18.16 -15.70 16.59
N LEU A 178 -17.04 -16.08 15.99
CA LEU A 178 -16.20 -15.23 15.17
C LEU A 178 -16.32 -15.69 13.71
N ILE A 179 -16.80 -14.81 12.85
CA ILE A 179 -16.92 -15.03 11.41
C ILE A 179 -15.87 -14.14 10.73
N ILE A 180 -14.98 -14.76 9.96
CA ILE A 180 -13.99 -14.08 9.14
C ILE A 180 -14.37 -14.34 7.69
N SER A 181 -14.68 -13.28 6.94
CA SER A 181 -15.14 -13.33 5.54
C SER A 181 -14.23 -12.56 4.60
#